data_AF-A0A934E3K7-F1
#
_entry.id   AF-A0A934E3K7-F1
#
_cell.length_a   1.000
_cell.length_b   1.000
_cell.length_c   1.000
_cell.angle_alpha   90.00
_cell.angle_beta   90.00
_cell.angle_gamma   90.00
#
_symmetry.space_group_name_H-M   'P 1'
#
loop_
_entity.id
_entity.type
_entity.pdbx_description
1 polymer ?
#
loop_
_entity_poly.entity_id
_entity_poly.type
_entity_poly.pdbx_seq_one_letter_code
_entity_poly.pdbx_strand_id
1 'polypeptide(L)'
;TASSQTAISAEAAYLAFGYGGSDGQGHRSEPWTDPTYFQVRNKFSGNQQVCGKAIGVPAEKWKGNDLGSATNLATAMAQMLDTQGAEKAIGILSTDTSDAHRSTIRTLAFQASGATCSYLPDSTAQSFDKANVRDGRYLMWSPLHVYTTTTSSTPSAQAGAMVTRFAAPKLDQGLLDSIIAGHLIPKCAMKVKRTQEMGPLQPLAPTDFSCGCYFDAKINGLDANQMATRYDCRACLGASDCPAAKPSCNYGYCEAN
;
A
#
# COMPACT_ATOMS: atom_id res chain seq x y z
N THR A 1 4.24 -10.95 17.27
CA THR A 1 4.68 -9.55 17.36
C THR A 1 4.67 -9.12 18.82
N ALA A 2 5.79 -8.62 19.35
CA ALA A 2 5.97 -8.33 20.78
C ALA A 2 5.45 -6.95 21.24
N SER A 3 5.32 -6.00 20.30
CA SER A 3 4.74 -4.66 20.54
C SER A 3 3.21 -4.70 20.64
N SER A 4 2.66 -3.88 21.54
CA SER A 4 1.24 -3.61 21.77
C SER A 4 0.70 -2.43 20.96
N GLN A 5 1.57 -1.61 20.34
CA GLN A 5 1.15 -0.50 19.50
C GLN A 5 0.34 -1.00 18.30
N THR A 6 -0.77 -0.30 17.99
CA THR A 6 -1.68 -0.71 16.90
C THR A 6 -1.97 0.41 15.91
N ALA A 7 -1.67 1.66 16.26
CA ALA A 7 -1.95 2.81 15.42
C ALA A 7 -0.95 3.94 15.66
N ILE A 8 -0.83 4.83 14.68
CA ILE A 8 -0.05 6.06 14.76
C ILE A 8 -0.75 7.17 13.97
N SER A 9 -0.78 8.39 14.52
CA SER A 9 -1.24 9.58 13.79
C SER A 9 -0.13 10.22 12.99
N ALA A 10 -0.49 11.03 11.98
CA ALA A 10 0.45 11.82 11.20
C ALA A 10 1.29 12.75 12.09
N GLU A 11 0.71 13.32 13.14
CA GLU A 11 1.37 14.23 14.07
C GLU A 11 2.38 13.48 14.96
N ALA A 12 2.01 12.30 15.47
CA ALA A 12 2.95 11.44 16.20
C ALA A 12 4.09 10.97 15.29
N ALA A 13 3.79 10.52 14.07
CA ALA A 13 4.79 10.13 13.09
C ALA A 13 5.71 11.31 12.70
N TYR A 14 5.16 12.52 12.57
CA TYR A 14 5.93 13.75 12.32
C TYR A 14 6.92 14.02 13.45
N LEU A 15 6.51 13.88 14.72
CA LEU A 15 7.39 14.04 15.86
C LEU A 15 8.45 12.93 15.91
N ALA A 16 8.06 11.67 15.75
CA ALA A 16 8.97 10.52 15.74
C ALA A 16 10.04 10.70 14.64
N PHE A 17 9.64 10.77 13.38
CA PHE A 17 10.57 10.79 12.26
C PHE A 17 11.18 12.17 11.98
N GLY A 18 10.55 13.28 12.36
CA GLY A 18 11.09 14.63 12.12
C GLY A 18 11.98 15.15 13.24
N TYR A 19 11.61 14.89 14.49
CA TYR A 19 12.27 15.46 15.67
C TYR A 19 12.93 14.40 16.56
N GLY A 20 12.80 13.12 16.22
CA GLY A 20 13.34 12.04 17.04
C GLY A 20 12.44 11.70 18.22
N GLY A 21 11.15 12.06 18.11
CA GLY A 21 10.11 11.73 19.07
C GLY A 21 9.82 12.79 20.13
N SER A 22 10.54 13.92 20.13
CA SER A 22 10.24 15.08 20.98
C SER A 22 10.68 16.37 20.31
N ASP A 23 9.85 17.41 20.35
CA ASP A 23 10.19 18.74 19.83
C ASP A 23 10.86 19.66 20.87
N GLY A 24 11.09 19.17 22.09
CA GLY A 24 11.66 19.94 23.20
C GLY A 24 10.68 20.94 23.83
N GLN A 25 9.45 21.04 23.35
CA GLN A 25 8.39 21.94 23.85
C GLN A 25 7.30 21.17 24.63
N GLY A 26 7.57 19.92 24.98
CA GLY A 26 6.67 19.05 25.74
C GLY A 26 5.82 18.12 24.88
N HIS A 27 5.84 18.25 23.55
CA HIS A 27 5.16 17.29 22.67
C HIS A 27 6.06 16.06 22.45
N ARG A 28 5.48 14.87 22.63
CA ARG A 28 6.20 13.60 22.50
C ARG A 28 5.38 12.60 21.70
N SER A 29 6.09 11.79 20.90
CA SER A 29 5.50 10.65 20.20
C SER A 29 5.76 9.37 20.98
N GLU A 30 5.15 9.21 22.15
CA GLU A 30 5.32 7.98 22.93
C GLU A 30 4.66 6.77 22.22
N PRO A 31 5.27 5.57 22.25
CA PRO A 31 6.56 5.21 22.86
C PRO A 31 7.81 5.50 22.00
N TRP A 32 7.62 5.99 20.77
CA TRP A 32 8.66 6.28 19.78
C TRP A 32 9.42 7.59 20.10
N THR A 33 10.23 7.56 21.15
CA THR A 33 11.03 8.72 21.60
C THR A 33 12.54 8.54 21.51
N ASP A 34 13.00 7.42 20.94
CA ASP A 34 14.42 7.09 20.82
C ASP A 34 14.76 6.71 19.38
N PRO A 35 15.43 7.60 18.62
CA PRO A 35 15.77 7.36 17.22
C PRO A 35 16.62 6.12 16.96
N THR A 36 17.30 5.58 17.97
CA THR A 36 18.08 4.34 17.82
C THR A 36 17.19 3.13 17.52
N TYR A 37 15.89 3.19 17.83
CA TYR A 37 14.90 2.17 17.51
C TYR A 37 14.15 2.43 16.19
N PHE A 38 14.40 3.55 15.51
CA PHE A 38 13.69 3.90 14.28
C PHE A 38 14.43 3.33 13.07
N GLN A 39 13.74 2.49 12.31
CA GLN A 39 14.29 1.80 11.15
C GLN A 39 13.80 2.49 9.88
N VAL A 40 14.69 3.20 9.21
CA VAL A 40 14.36 4.06 8.06
C VAL A 40 15.22 3.70 6.86
N ARG A 41 15.06 4.45 5.78
CA ARG A 41 15.92 4.40 4.59
C ARG A 41 16.55 5.79 4.42
N ASN A 42 17.18 6.02 3.27
CA ASN A 42 17.59 7.38 2.88
C ASN A 42 16.54 8.07 1.99
N LYS A 43 16.82 9.35 1.71
CA LYS A 43 16.02 10.22 0.85
C LYS A 43 15.77 9.70 -0.57
N PHE A 44 16.50 8.71 -1.05
CA PHE A 44 16.25 8.12 -2.38
C PHE A 44 15.24 6.97 -2.35
N SER A 45 14.77 6.57 -1.17
CA SER A 45 13.73 5.56 -1.02
C SER A 45 12.35 6.12 -1.38
N GLY A 46 11.67 5.51 -2.34
CA GLY A 46 10.28 5.83 -2.68
C GLY A 46 9.34 5.73 -1.46
N ASN A 47 9.52 4.72 -0.61
CA ASN A 47 8.73 4.58 0.62
C ASN A 47 8.93 5.78 1.55
N GLN A 48 10.16 6.28 1.70
CA GLN A 48 10.43 7.44 2.55
C GLN A 48 9.90 8.74 1.96
N GLN A 49 9.90 8.87 0.64
CA GLN A 49 9.29 10.00 -0.05
C GLN A 49 7.76 10.03 0.19
N VAL A 50 7.10 8.88 0.03
CA VAL A 50 5.66 8.73 0.26
C VAL A 50 5.29 8.98 1.73
N CYS A 51 5.95 8.30 2.66
CA CYS A 51 5.72 8.50 4.09
C CYS A 51 6.04 9.94 4.49
N GLY A 52 7.16 10.51 4.04
CA GLY A 52 7.59 11.87 4.35
C GLY A 52 6.57 12.90 3.90
N LYS A 53 6.03 12.74 2.70
CA LYS A 53 4.95 13.60 2.20
C LYS A 53 3.66 13.43 3.00
N ALA A 54 3.33 12.21 3.43
CA ALA A 54 2.12 11.92 4.22
C ALA A 54 2.15 12.56 5.61
N ILE A 55 3.31 12.65 6.25
CA ILE A 55 3.47 13.17 7.61
C ILE A 55 4.04 14.58 7.66
N GLY A 56 4.44 15.17 6.52
CA GLY A 56 5.01 16.51 6.45
C GLY A 56 6.49 16.62 6.86
N VAL A 57 7.25 15.52 6.81
CA VAL A 57 8.70 15.50 7.09
C VAL A 57 9.46 15.33 5.77
N PRO A 58 10.28 16.33 5.34
CA PRO A 58 11.14 16.19 4.16
C PRO A 58 12.04 14.97 4.29
N ALA A 59 12.14 14.15 3.23
CA ALA A 59 12.77 12.83 3.29
C ALA A 59 14.22 12.85 3.79
N GLU A 60 14.96 13.95 3.55
CA GLU A 60 16.33 14.18 4.00
C GLU A 60 16.47 14.57 5.48
N LYS A 61 15.36 14.89 6.15
CA LYS A 61 15.33 15.31 7.57
C LYS A 61 14.89 14.19 8.52
N TRP A 62 14.63 13.00 8.00
CA TRP A 62 14.18 11.85 8.79
C TRP A 62 15.22 11.45 9.85
N LYS A 63 14.75 11.15 11.06
CA LYS A 63 15.50 10.56 12.16
C LYS A 63 15.37 9.04 12.13
N GLY A 64 16.46 8.36 12.47
CA GLY A 64 16.53 6.90 12.53
C GLY A 64 17.77 6.35 11.87
N ASN A 65 17.86 5.02 11.82
CA ASN A 65 18.95 4.29 11.20
C ASN A 65 18.60 3.94 9.75
N ASP A 66 19.39 4.41 8.78
CA ASP A 66 19.25 4.00 7.38
C ASP A 66 19.77 2.57 7.22
N LEU A 67 18.88 1.65 6.86
CA LEU A 67 19.21 0.24 6.63
C LEU A 67 19.42 -0.10 5.15
N GLY A 68 19.37 0.89 4.26
CA GLY A 68 19.68 0.78 2.83
C GLY A 68 18.63 0.07 1.98
N SER A 69 17.98 -0.98 2.50
CA SER A 69 16.96 -1.78 1.80
C SER A 69 15.75 -2.10 2.68
N ALA A 70 14.61 -2.41 2.04
CA ALA A 70 13.41 -2.87 2.75
C ALA A 70 13.64 -4.22 3.46
N THR A 71 14.43 -5.12 2.85
CA THR A 71 14.80 -6.43 3.43
C THR A 71 15.60 -6.29 4.71
N ASN A 72 16.61 -5.40 4.73
CA ASN A 72 17.41 -5.15 5.94
C ASN A 72 16.54 -4.55 7.04
N LEU A 73 15.63 -3.63 6.67
CA LEU A 73 14.67 -3.02 7.58
C LEU A 73 13.74 -4.05 8.21
N ALA A 74 13.11 -4.90 7.40
CA ALA A 74 12.25 -5.97 7.90
C ALA A 74 13.03 -6.95 8.80
N THR A 75 14.26 -7.32 8.41
CA THR A 75 15.12 -8.20 9.22
C THR A 75 15.44 -7.60 10.57
N ALA A 76 15.86 -6.32 10.62
CA ALA A 76 16.18 -5.63 11.86
C ALA A 76 14.95 -5.51 12.78
N MET A 77 13.77 -5.19 12.23
CA MET A 77 12.54 -5.12 13.00
C MET A 77 12.11 -6.51 13.52
N ALA A 78 12.23 -7.55 12.71
CA ALA A 78 11.85 -8.92 13.09
C ALA A 78 12.73 -9.50 14.20
N GLN A 79 13.95 -8.99 14.38
CA GLN A 79 14.88 -9.39 15.44
C GLN A 79 14.58 -8.73 16.80
N MET A 80 13.70 -7.72 16.86
CA MET A 80 13.29 -7.08 18.11
C MET A 80 12.22 -7.92 18.82
N LEU A 81 12.68 -8.98 19.50
CA LEU A 81 11.83 -9.97 20.14
C LEU A 81 11.41 -9.61 21.57
N ASP A 82 12.18 -8.76 22.26
CA ASP A 82 11.83 -8.31 23.60
C ASP A 82 10.76 -7.21 23.55
N THR A 83 9.84 -7.21 24.50
CA THR A 83 8.72 -6.25 24.53
C THR A 83 9.21 -4.81 24.66
N GLN A 84 10.25 -4.53 25.45
CA GLN A 84 10.69 -3.15 25.68
C GLN A 84 11.26 -2.50 24.42
N GLY A 85 12.09 -3.23 23.67
CA GLY A 85 12.61 -2.82 22.38
C GLY A 85 11.51 -2.75 21.33
N ALA A 86 10.65 -3.77 21.26
CA ALA A 86 9.57 -3.82 20.27
C ALA A 86 8.54 -2.69 20.44
N GLU A 87 8.23 -2.26 21.67
CA GLU A 87 7.37 -1.09 21.90
C GLU A 87 7.95 0.19 21.29
N LYS A 88 9.26 0.39 21.41
CA LYS A 88 9.97 1.58 20.92
C LYS A 88 10.31 1.53 19.43
N ALA A 89 10.22 0.34 18.83
CA ALA A 89 10.56 0.11 17.44
C ALA A 89 9.49 0.67 16.50
N ILE A 90 9.92 1.39 15.48
CA ILE A 90 9.06 1.80 14.37
C ILE A 90 9.88 1.87 13.09
N GLY A 91 9.25 1.61 11.95
CA GLY A 91 9.89 1.75 10.67
C GLY A 91 8.89 1.92 9.53
N ILE A 92 9.43 2.06 8.32
CA ILE A 92 8.64 2.26 7.10
C ILE A 92 8.88 1.13 6.09
N LEU A 93 7.81 0.39 5.77
CA LEU A 93 7.83 -0.69 4.79
C LEU A 93 6.69 -0.51 3.79
N SER A 94 6.93 -0.97 2.57
CA SER A 94 5.87 -1.19 1.58
C SER A 94 5.12 -2.48 1.91
N THR A 95 3.88 -2.60 1.43
CA THR A 95 2.98 -3.68 1.83
C THR A 95 3.45 -5.06 1.37
N ASP A 96 4.12 -5.15 0.23
CA ASP A 96 4.79 -6.37 -0.26
C ASP A 96 5.76 -6.94 0.78
N THR A 97 6.57 -6.08 1.40
CA THR A 97 7.54 -6.50 2.40
C THR A 97 6.89 -6.75 3.75
N SER A 98 5.97 -5.87 4.21
CA SER A 98 5.32 -6.08 5.51
C SER A 98 4.41 -7.32 5.52
N ASP A 99 3.76 -7.62 4.38
CA ASP A 99 2.87 -8.78 4.25
C ASP A 99 3.63 -10.10 4.34
N ALA A 100 4.82 -10.17 3.73
CA ALA A 100 5.72 -11.30 3.87
C ALA A 100 6.24 -11.52 5.31
N HIS A 101 6.09 -10.52 6.19
CA HIS A 101 6.61 -10.54 7.56
C HIS A 101 5.53 -10.36 8.64
N ARG A 102 4.24 -10.59 8.35
CA ARG A 102 3.14 -10.36 9.33
C ARG A 102 3.25 -11.15 10.63
N SER A 103 3.95 -12.28 10.63
CA SER A 103 4.18 -13.07 11.84
C SER A 103 5.14 -12.37 12.82
N THR A 104 6.06 -11.55 12.31
CA THR A 104 7.13 -10.91 13.09
C THR A 104 7.00 -9.39 13.18
N ILE A 105 6.41 -8.74 12.19
CA ILE A 105 6.22 -7.29 12.10
C ILE A 105 4.73 -6.95 12.13
N ARG A 106 4.36 -5.94 12.91
CA ARG A 106 2.99 -5.42 12.98
C ARG A 106 2.87 -4.14 12.16
N THR A 107 1.94 -4.12 11.22
CA THR A 107 1.52 -2.90 10.53
C THR A 107 0.65 -2.06 11.46
N LEU A 108 0.97 -0.77 11.59
CA LEU A 108 0.17 0.18 12.37
C LEU A 108 -0.96 0.75 11.51
N ALA A 109 -2.13 0.92 12.10
CA ALA A 109 -3.19 1.73 11.50
C ALA A 109 -2.74 3.20 11.47
N PHE A 110 -2.89 3.86 10.33
CA PHE A 110 -2.46 5.24 10.15
C PHE A 110 -3.65 6.20 10.20
N GLN A 111 -3.58 7.22 11.04
CA GLN A 111 -4.49 8.36 11.03
C GLN A 111 -3.82 9.52 10.30
N ALA A 112 -4.31 9.85 9.11
CA ALA A 112 -3.82 11.00 8.37
C ALA A 112 -4.22 12.32 9.05
N SER A 113 -3.47 13.40 8.80
CA SER A 113 -3.80 14.72 9.35
C SER A 113 -5.23 15.13 8.96
N GLY A 114 -6.00 15.56 9.96
CA GLY A 114 -7.41 15.92 9.81
C GLY A 114 -8.38 14.74 9.73
N ALA A 115 -7.91 13.49 9.71
CA ALA A 115 -8.78 12.32 9.79
C ALA A 115 -9.23 12.04 11.23
N THR A 116 -10.45 11.54 11.40
CA THR A 116 -11.01 11.20 12.73
C THR A 116 -10.70 9.76 13.16
N CYS A 117 -10.22 8.92 12.25
CA CYS A 117 -9.98 7.50 12.49
C CYS A 117 -8.64 7.06 11.88
N SER A 118 -8.02 6.07 12.50
CA SER A 118 -6.88 5.34 11.95
C SER A 118 -7.36 4.15 11.11
N TYR A 119 -6.73 3.91 9.97
CA TYR A 119 -7.04 2.74 9.14
C TYR A 119 -5.79 1.88 8.94
N LEU A 120 -5.95 0.56 8.96
CA LEU A 120 -4.95 -0.35 8.36
C LEU A 120 -5.05 -0.24 6.83
N PRO A 121 -4.01 -0.63 6.06
CA PRO A 121 -4.13 -0.73 4.60
C PRO A 121 -5.24 -1.70 4.17
N ASP A 122 -5.34 -2.83 4.88
CA ASP A 122 -6.33 -3.88 4.69
C ASP A 122 -7.58 -3.67 5.56
N SER A 123 -8.65 -4.42 5.29
CA SER A 123 -9.88 -4.39 6.11
C SER A 123 -9.66 -4.82 7.56
N THR A 124 -8.70 -5.70 7.81
CA THR A 124 -8.33 -6.24 9.14
C THR A 124 -6.83 -6.49 9.20
N ALA A 125 -6.28 -6.78 10.39
CA ALA A 125 -4.86 -7.10 10.54
C ALA A 125 -4.46 -8.44 9.89
N GLN A 126 -5.42 -9.30 9.55
CA GLN A 126 -5.21 -10.63 9.00
C GLN A 126 -5.59 -10.75 7.52
N SER A 127 -6.30 -9.76 6.95
CA SER A 127 -6.66 -9.76 5.53
C SER A 127 -5.59 -9.12 4.66
N PHE A 128 -5.55 -9.48 3.38
CA PHE A 128 -4.60 -8.96 2.39
C PHE A 128 -5.26 -8.10 1.30
N ASP A 129 -6.55 -7.78 1.49
CA ASP A 129 -7.45 -7.18 0.51
C ASP A 129 -7.23 -5.69 0.20
N LYS A 130 -6.34 -5.03 0.96
CA LYS A 130 -6.05 -3.60 0.84
C LYS A 130 -7.30 -2.72 0.73
N ALA A 131 -8.40 -3.12 1.38
CA ALA A 131 -9.72 -2.50 1.17
C ALA A 131 -9.71 -1.01 1.51
N ASN A 132 -9.00 -0.60 2.57
CA ASN A 132 -8.93 0.80 2.97
C ASN A 132 -8.06 1.63 2.02
N VAL A 133 -7.07 1.04 1.34
CA VAL A 133 -6.34 1.72 0.26
C VAL A 133 -7.23 1.89 -0.96
N ARG A 134 -7.89 0.81 -1.41
CA ARG A 134 -8.75 0.79 -2.61
C ARG A 134 -9.92 1.75 -2.49
N ASP A 135 -10.52 1.85 -1.31
CA ASP A 135 -11.66 2.73 -1.01
C ASP A 135 -11.24 4.16 -0.62
N GLY A 136 -9.95 4.43 -0.43
CA GLY A 136 -9.44 5.77 -0.12
C GLY A 136 -9.50 6.19 1.37
N ARG A 137 -9.62 5.24 2.29
CA ARG A 137 -9.56 5.50 3.75
C ARG A 137 -8.13 5.56 4.28
N TYR A 138 -7.24 4.74 3.72
CA TYR A 138 -5.80 4.77 4.01
C TYR A 138 -5.12 5.72 3.03
N LEU A 139 -4.50 6.81 3.51
CA LEU A 139 -3.98 7.87 2.64
C LEU A 139 -2.48 7.77 2.33
N MET A 140 -1.74 6.85 2.94
CA MET A 140 -0.29 6.70 2.75
C MET A 140 0.01 5.68 1.64
N TRP A 141 -0.27 6.03 0.39
CA TRP A 141 0.03 5.19 -0.78
C TRP A 141 0.33 6.04 -2.02
N SER A 142 1.12 5.48 -2.94
CA SER A 142 1.39 6.04 -4.26
C SER A 142 1.34 4.98 -5.35
N PRO A 143 1.13 5.37 -6.61
CA PRO A 143 1.43 4.52 -7.76
C PRO A 143 2.90 4.09 -7.76
N LEU A 144 3.16 2.86 -8.23
CA LEU A 144 4.50 2.46 -8.65
C LEU A 144 4.71 2.94 -10.09
N HIS A 145 5.83 3.61 -10.34
CA HIS A 145 6.16 4.14 -11.65
C HIS A 145 7.23 3.29 -12.33
N VAL A 146 7.02 2.99 -13.61
CA VAL A 146 7.98 2.25 -14.44
C VAL A 146 8.46 3.17 -15.55
N TYR A 147 9.77 3.37 -15.63
CA TYR A 147 10.41 4.25 -16.60
C TYR A 147 11.42 3.48 -17.45
N THR A 148 11.67 3.98 -18.65
CA THR A 148 12.77 3.50 -19.50
C THR A 148 13.49 4.70 -20.12
N THR A 149 14.77 4.53 -20.40
CA THR A 149 15.57 5.54 -21.10
C THR A 149 15.19 5.59 -22.58
N THR A 150 15.37 6.77 -23.18
CA THR A 150 15.11 6.99 -24.60
C THR A 150 16.36 7.55 -25.27
N THR A 151 16.64 7.11 -26.50
CA THR A 151 17.61 7.75 -27.39
C THR A 151 16.82 8.47 -28.46
N SER A 152 17.05 9.78 -28.62
CA SER A 152 16.25 10.64 -29.53
C SER A 152 14.74 10.49 -29.30
N SER A 153 14.31 10.55 -28.03
CA SER A 153 12.91 10.41 -27.58
C SER A 153 12.24 9.07 -27.89
N THR A 154 13.00 8.05 -28.30
CA THR A 154 12.48 6.70 -28.57
C THR A 154 13.14 5.67 -27.65
N PRO A 155 12.37 4.84 -26.91
CA PRO A 155 12.95 3.73 -26.15
C PRO A 155 13.40 2.61 -27.09
N SER A 156 14.26 1.70 -26.62
CA SER A 156 14.49 0.46 -27.37
C SER A 156 13.18 -0.34 -27.50
N ALA A 157 13.06 -1.14 -28.55
CA ALA A 157 11.84 -1.91 -28.80
C ALA A 157 11.45 -2.79 -27.58
N GLN A 158 12.44 -3.44 -26.97
CA GLN A 158 12.25 -4.31 -25.81
C GLN A 158 11.83 -3.52 -24.57
N ALA A 159 12.46 -2.38 -24.32
CA ALA A 159 12.15 -1.60 -23.13
C ALA A 159 10.80 -0.87 -23.27
N GLY A 160 10.49 -0.35 -24.46
CA GLY A 160 9.16 0.18 -24.79
C GLY A 160 8.07 -0.87 -24.63
N ALA A 161 8.29 -2.09 -25.14
CA ALA A 161 7.36 -3.21 -24.96
C ALA A 161 7.17 -3.58 -23.47
N MET A 162 8.23 -3.53 -22.66
CA MET A 162 8.12 -3.81 -21.22
C MET A 162 7.31 -2.75 -20.48
N VAL A 163 7.62 -1.46 -20.66
CA VAL A 163 6.94 -0.38 -19.92
C VAL A 163 5.46 -0.28 -20.33
N THR A 164 5.15 -0.43 -21.61
CA THR A 164 3.77 -0.33 -22.11
C THR A 164 2.85 -1.44 -21.62
N ARG A 165 3.38 -2.60 -21.21
CA ARG A 165 2.58 -3.66 -20.56
C ARG A 165 1.85 -3.19 -19.30
N PHE A 166 2.41 -2.23 -18.58
CA PHE A 166 1.81 -1.68 -17.35
C PHE A 166 0.85 -0.51 -17.62
N ALA A 167 0.83 0.02 -18.84
CA ALA A 167 0.00 1.15 -19.22
C ALA A 167 -1.38 0.74 -19.76
N ALA A 168 -1.58 -0.54 -20.11
CA ALA A 168 -2.83 -1.04 -20.65
C ALA A 168 -3.96 -0.94 -19.60
N PRO A 169 -5.17 -0.46 -19.96
CA PRO A 169 -6.32 -0.44 -19.05
C PRO A 169 -6.69 -1.84 -18.54
N LYS A 170 -6.63 -2.83 -19.42
CA LYS A 170 -6.77 -4.25 -19.12
C LYS A 170 -5.40 -4.92 -19.25
N LEU A 171 -4.84 -5.36 -18.13
CA LEU A 171 -3.55 -6.05 -18.10
C LEU A 171 -3.70 -7.49 -18.61
N ASP A 172 -2.61 -8.06 -19.12
CA ASP A 172 -2.50 -9.50 -19.29
C ASP A 172 -2.74 -10.20 -17.94
N GLN A 173 -3.45 -11.32 -17.96
CA GLN A 173 -3.87 -11.99 -16.73
C GLN A 173 -2.69 -12.52 -15.93
N GLY A 174 -1.63 -13.02 -16.58
CA GLY A 174 -0.43 -13.50 -15.89
C GLY A 174 0.34 -12.36 -15.21
N LEU A 175 0.37 -11.18 -15.85
CA LEU A 175 0.93 -9.97 -15.24
C LEU A 175 0.09 -9.52 -14.04
N LEU A 176 -1.24 -9.50 -14.19
CA LEU A 176 -2.17 -9.16 -13.11
C LEU A 176 -2.00 -10.10 -11.91
N ASP A 177 -1.94 -11.41 -12.16
CA ASP A 177 -1.70 -12.44 -11.14
C ASP A 177 -0.37 -12.20 -10.41
N SER A 178 0.68 -11.83 -11.14
CA SER A 178 1.99 -11.53 -10.54
C SER A 178 1.97 -10.28 -9.65
N ILE A 179 1.23 -9.23 -10.05
CA ILE A 179 1.04 -8.02 -9.23
C ILE A 179 0.31 -8.35 -7.94
N ILE A 180 -0.77 -9.14 -8.01
CA ILE A 180 -1.57 -9.54 -6.86
C ILE A 180 -0.76 -10.43 -5.91
N ALA A 181 -0.03 -11.41 -6.44
CA ALA A 181 0.85 -12.28 -5.67
C ALA A 181 1.97 -11.50 -4.96
N GLY A 182 2.39 -10.36 -5.51
CA GLY A 182 3.32 -9.42 -4.87
C GLY A 182 2.69 -8.52 -3.80
N HIS A 183 1.43 -8.75 -3.40
CA HIS A 183 0.65 -7.92 -2.47
C HIS A 183 0.52 -6.44 -2.89
N LEU A 184 0.52 -6.20 -4.21
CA LEU A 184 0.29 -4.89 -4.81
C LEU A 184 -1.14 -4.80 -5.35
N ILE A 185 -1.63 -3.57 -5.49
CA ILE A 185 -2.98 -3.30 -5.96
C ILE A 185 -2.92 -2.92 -7.45
N PRO A 186 -3.54 -3.71 -8.35
CA PRO A 186 -3.67 -3.30 -9.74
C PRO A 186 -4.62 -2.11 -9.85
N LYS A 187 -4.37 -1.21 -10.82
CA LYS A 187 -5.19 0.01 -11.00
C LYS A 187 -6.69 -0.29 -11.15
N CYS A 188 -7.04 -1.37 -11.84
CA CYS A 188 -8.43 -1.78 -12.04
C CYS A 188 -9.15 -2.25 -10.75
N ALA A 189 -8.43 -2.55 -9.67
CA ALA A 189 -9.05 -2.90 -8.39
C ALA A 189 -9.28 -1.68 -7.49
N MET A 190 -8.68 -0.52 -7.81
CA MET A 190 -8.87 0.71 -7.06
C MET A 190 -10.27 1.29 -7.30
N LYS A 191 -10.87 1.92 -6.28
CA LYS A 191 -12.09 2.74 -6.42
C LYS A 191 -11.81 4.24 -6.34
N VAL A 192 -10.58 4.60 -5.97
CA VAL A 192 -10.09 5.98 -5.96
C VAL A 192 -8.80 6.09 -6.78
N LYS A 193 -8.50 7.29 -7.26
CA LYS A 193 -7.28 7.63 -7.99
C LYS A 193 -6.65 8.90 -7.44
N ARG A 194 -5.39 9.12 -7.80
CA ARG A 194 -4.67 10.40 -7.66
C ARG A 194 -4.20 10.86 -9.02
N THR A 195 -4.26 12.16 -9.26
CA THR A 195 -3.68 12.81 -10.45
C THR A 195 -2.28 13.35 -10.20
N GLN A 196 -1.87 13.42 -8.93
CA GLN A 196 -0.55 13.87 -8.49
C GLN A 196 -0.07 12.97 -7.34
N GLU A 197 1.24 12.77 -7.25
CA GLU A 197 1.86 12.02 -6.15
C GLU A 197 1.44 12.57 -4.80
N MET A 198 0.83 11.71 -3.98
CA MET A 198 0.28 12.07 -2.66
C MET A 198 -0.72 13.25 -2.69
N GLY A 199 -1.28 13.59 -3.85
CA GLY A 199 -2.30 14.63 -4.03
C GLY A 199 -3.72 14.15 -3.68
N PRO A 200 -4.74 15.02 -3.74
CA PRO A 200 -6.10 14.67 -3.34
C PRO A 200 -6.65 13.43 -4.04
N LEU A 201 -7.46 12.65 -3.31
CA LEU A 201 -8.17 11.51 -3.86
C LEU A 201 -9.35 11.95 -4.72
N GLN A 202 -9.59 11.22 -5.79
CA GLN A 202 -10.78 11.35 -6.64
C GLN A 202 -11.41 9.97 -6.82
N PRO A 203 -12.74 9.86 -6.89
CA PRO A 203 -13.38 8.62 -7.30
C PRO A 203 -12.89 8.16 -8.68
N LEU A 204 -12.75 6.84 -8.86
CA LEU A 204 -12.56 6.25 -10.18
C LEU A 204 -13.88 6.34 -10.96
N ALA A 205 -13.82 6.60 -12.27
CA ALA A 205 -15.04 6.74 -13.05
C ALA A 205 -15.69 5.36 -13.28
N PRO A 206 -17.03 5.23 -13.30
CA PRO A 206 -17.70 3.96 -13.58
C PRO A 206 -17.41 3.37 -14.97
N THR A 207 -16.82 4.16 -15.87
CA THR A 207 -16.39 3.75 -17.22
C THR A 207 -14.98 3.16 -17.25
N ASP A 208 -14.22 3.29 -16.16
CA ASP A 208 -12.85 2.77 -16.09
C ASP A 208 -12.88 1.26 -15.83
N PHE A 209 -12.09 0.50 -16.61
CA PHE A 209 -11.98 -0.95 -16.51
C PHE A 209 -11.69 -1.43 -15.07
N SER A 210 -12.52 -2.33 -14.56
CA SER A 210 -12.51 -2.79 -13.18
C SER A 210 -12.25 -4.30 -13.02
N CYS A 211 -11.57 -4.65 -11.93
CA CYS A 211 -11.15 -6.02 -11.60
C CYS A 211 -11.15 -6.31 -10.09
N GLY A 212 -12.02 -5.61 -9.33
CA GLY A 212 -12.08 -5.71 -7.86
C GLY A 212 -12.44 -7.10 -7.36
N CYS A 213 -13.47 -7.73 -7.91
CA CYS A 213 -13.85 -9.12 -7.63
C CYS A 213 -12.73 -10.10 -7.96
N TYR A 214 -12.07 -9.94 -9.11
CA TYR A 214 -10.94 -10.80 -9.45
C TYR A 214 -9.79 -10.68 -8.45
N PHE A 215 -9.45 -9.44 -8.07
CA PHE A 215 -8.45 -9.16 -7.05
C PHE A 215 -8.82 -9.82 -5.72
N ASP A 216 -10.04 -9.61 -5.24
CA ASP A 216 -10.53 -10.13 -3.96
C ASP A 216 -10.59 -11.67 -3.96
N ALA A 217 -10.92 -12.30 -5.09
CA ALA A 217 -10.86 -13.75 -5.26
C ALA A 217 -9.43 -14.27 -5.14
N LYS A 218 -8.50 -13.68 -5.89
CA LYS A 218 -7.10 -14.14 -5.97
C LYS A 218 -6.36 -13.95 -4.66
N ILE A 219 -6.46 -12.76 -4.06
CA ILE A 219 -5.68 -12.44 -2.85
C ILE A 219 -6.13 -13.23 -1.63
N ASN A 220 -7.40 -13.64 -1.57
CA ASN A 220 -7.96 -14.43 -0.48
C ASN A 220 -8.05 -15.93 -0.79
N GLY A 221 -7.64 -16.37 -1.99
CA GLY A 221 -7.75 -17.77 -2.42
C GLY A 221 -9.18 -18.30 -2.45
N LEU A 222 -10.15 -17.47 -2.85
CA LEU A 222 -11.57 -17.78 -2.81
C LEU A 222 -12.08 -18.31 -4.14
N ASP A 223 -12.99 -19.27 -4.08
CA ASP A 223 -13.72 -19.78 -5.25
C ASP A 223 -14.91 -18.87 -5.63
N ALA A 224 -15.54 -19.17 -6.78
CA ALA A 224 -16.68 -18.41 -7.29
C ALA A 224 -17.88 -18.35 -6.34
N ASN A 225 -18.15 -19.42 -5.58
CA ASN A 225 -19.28 -19.48 -4.66
C ASN A 225 -19.03 -18.61 -3.43
N GLN A 226 -17.80 -18.65 -2.91
CA GLN A 226 -17.36 -17.78 -1.82
C GLN A 226 -17.37 -16.32 -2.22
N MET A 227 -16.97 -16.01 -3.46
CA MET A 227 -17.02 -14.65 -4.00
C MET A 227 -18.46 -14.13 -4.15
N ALA A 228 -19.38 -14.94 -4.65
CA ALA A 228 -20.78 -14.56 -4.77
C ALA A 228 -21.42 -14.28 -3.41
N THR A 229 -21.14 -15.11 -2.41
CA THR A 229 -21.78 -15.03 -1.09
C THR A 229 -21.17 -13.99 -0.16
N ARG A 230 -19.86 -13.71 -0.26
CA ARG A 230 -19.14 -12.79 0.65
C ARG A 230 -18.93 -11.40 0.08
N TYR A 231 -18.82 -11.27 -1.24
CA TYR A 231 -18.42 -10.04 -1.92
C TYR A 231 -19.41 -9.57 -2.99
N ASP A 232 -20.55 -10.26 -3.16
CA ASP A 232 -21.51 -9.96 -4.23
C ASP A 232 -20.84 -10.00 -5.63
N CYS A 233 -19.89 -10.91 -5.79
CA CYS A 233 -19.09 -11.07 -6.99
C CYS A 233 -19.54 -12.31 -7.75
N ARG A 234 -20.39 -12.13 -8.76
CA ARG A 234 -20.90 -13.20 -9.60
C ARG A 234 -19.86 -13.62 -10.65
N ALA A 235 -19.60 -14.91 -10.77
CA ALA A 235 -18.78 -15.45 -11.85
C ALA A 235 -19.52 -15.40 -13.20
N CYS A 236 -18.77 -15.26 -14.30
CA CYS A 236 -19.30 -15.16 -15.65
C CYS A 236 -18.35 -15.79 -16.68
N LEU A 237 -18.92 -16.23 -17.80
CA LEU A 237 -18.18 -16.62 -19.01
C LEU A 237 -18.25 -15.52 -20.07
N GLY A 238 -19.28 -14.67 -20.01
CA GLY A 238 -19.42 -13.49 -20.86
C GLY A 238 -20.36 -12.45 -20.26
N ALA A 239 -20.43 -11.27 -20.91
CA ALA A 239 -21.24 -10.15 -20.43
C ALA A 239 -22.75 -10.48 -20.30
N SER A 240 -23.26 -11.46 -21.05
CA SER A 240 -24.64 -11.92 -20.96
C SER A 240 -24.99 -12.56 -19.61
N ASP A 241 -23.99 -13.04 -18.87
CA ASP A 241 -24.19 -13.63 -17.54
C ASP A 241 -24.33 -12.56 -16.46
N CYS A 242 -24.11 -11.29 -16.80
CA CYS A 242 -23.91 -10.23 -15.84
C CYS A 242 -25.13 -9.32 -15.66
N PRO A 243 -25.41 -8.87 -14.42
CA PRO A 243 -26.54 -7.99 -14.15
C PRO A 243 -26.27 -6.58 -14.68
N ALA A 244 -27.34 -5.81 -14.92
CA ALA A 244 -27.22 -4.43 -15.43
C ALA A 244 -26.35 -3.51 -14.55
N ALA A 245 -26.28 -3.77 -13.23
CA ALA A 245 -25.46 -2.99 -12.30
C ALA A 245 -23.94 -3.27 -12.42
N LYS A 246 -23.56 -4.44 -12.96
CA LYS A 246 -22.18 -4.88 -13.15
C LYS A 246 -22.08 -5.59 -14.51
N PRO A 247 -22.24 -4.88 -15.64
CA PRO A 247 -22.56 -5.50 -16.93
C PRO A 247 -21.36 -6.17 -17.62
N SER A 248 -20.14 -5.94 -17.16
CA SER A 248 -18.92 -6.43 -17.81
C SER A 248 -18.40 -7.70 -17.17
N CYS A 249 -18.06 -8.68 -18.00
CA CYS A 249 -17.39 -9.90 -17.54
C CYS A 249 -15.87 -9.71 -17.60
N ASN A 250 -15.28 -9.22 -16.51
CA ASN A 250 -13.87 -8.90 -16.41
C ASN A 250 -13.15 -9.99 -15.61
N TYR A 251 -12.20 -10.67 -16.26
CA TYR A 251 -11.44 -11.79 -15.69
C TYR A 251 -12.31 -12.89 -15.04
N GLY A 252 -13.48 -13.15 -15.60
CA GLY A 252 -14.40 -14.19 -15.13
C GLY A 252 -15.35 -13.76 -14.01
N TYR A 253 -15.41 -12.46 -13.67
CA TYR A 253 -16.37 -11.91 -12.73
C TYR A 253 -17.16 -10.75 -13.33
N CYS A 254 -18.41 -10.61 -12.92
CA CYS A 254 -19.25 -9.47 -13.25
C CYS A 254 -18.82 -8.26 -12.45
N GLU A 255 -18.39 -7.23 -13.15
CA GLU A 255 -17.78 -6.02 -12.61
C GLU A 255 -18.48 -4.77 -13.16
N ALA A 256 -18.13 -3.60 -12.63
CA ALA A 256 -18.35 -2.36 -13.37
C ALA A 256 -17.60 -2.43 -14.72
N ASN A 257 -17.69 -1.40 -15.59
CA ASN A 257 -16.99 -1.46 -16.87
C ASN A 257 -15.50 -1.80 -16.72
#